data_AF-A0A553P2V4-F1
#
_entry.id   AF-A0A553P2V4-F1
#
_cell.length_a   1.000
_cell.length_b   1.000
_cell.length_c   1.000
_cell.angle_alpha   90.00
_cell.angle_beta   90.00
_cell.angle_gamma   90.00
#
_symmetry.space_group_name_H-M   'P 1'
#
loop_
_entity.id
_entity.type
_entity.pdbx_description
1 polymer ?
#
loop_
_entity_poly.entity_id
_entity_poly.type
_entity_poly.pdbx_seq_one_letter_code
_entity_poly.pdbx_strand_id
1 'polypeptide(L)'
;MFSIFLSIVIGLAFTWWYKNYTQPKGFPNGPTLALPFIGHGYKLGSNIVESYHKFRGKYGDIFGLFLGPSRVVVLNDFDSIQESGFHDDFLDRPSFLPGMKGTLSDGGEPGVIFSKGKQWSEQRRFALRTLRDFGFGKQKMEEVIDEQVNQLCSVLESKHGQPMSVFGVFNTSVVNALWTITTGQGVSANDPKIQRITQLMNEFDESSASPWILVALLFPTIESILSKMGLWHLQFKTAMLEIRKICKRPILEHEETFDPNNLRDFIDAHIQKQREPDSGISFQGNDGKLNLQIVTEDLFGAGSVTVSMTLTWAMLFLANRPDIQTKIKKELKEITGGNRIPTNSERQNMPFTEATIHEIQRLANIVPNSVPREASKDTHFKGYFIPKGTQIVPNIGEVLMDPKYFSNPQKFNPSRFIDENGRFVPSPYVIPFGLGKRRCLGETLARVELFKFFTGIMDHFTIERPNKELLNEDRSPFSSNRPNPFKVCFVTRS
;
A
#
# COMPACT_ATOMS: atom_id res chain seq x y z
N MET A 1 -3.92 55.29 14.55
CA MET A 1 -4.89 54.23 14.18
C MET A 1 -4.24 53.03 13.51
N PHE A 2 -3.41 53.20 12.47
CA PHE A 2 -2.76 52.09 11.76
C PHE A 2 -1.86 51.20 12.66
N SER A 3 -1.05 51.80 13.55
CA SER A 3 -0.18 51.03 14.47
C SER A 3 -0.95 50.19 15.50
N ILE A 4 -2.07 50.72 16.01
CA ILE A 4 -2.95 50.04 16.96
C ILE A 4 -3.64 48.87 16.26
N PHE A 5 -4.17 49.10 15.05
CA PHE A 5 -4.78 48.05 14.24
C PHE A 5 -3.80 46.92 13.92
N LEU A 6 -2.58 47.25 13.48
CA LEU A 6 -1.53 46.27 13.18
C LEU A 6 -1.14 45.45 14.42
N SER A 7 -1.04 46.11 15.59
CA SER A 7 -0.72 45.43 16.85
C SER A 7 -1.82 44.44 17.27
N ILE A 8 -3.09 44.81 17.09
CA ILE A 8 -4.24 43.92 17.35
C ILE A 8 -4.21 42.73 16.40
N VAL A 9 -3.96 42.95 15.11
CA VAL A 9 -3.87 41.86 14.12
C VAL A 9 -2.73 40.90 14.44
N ILE A 10 -1.56 41.40 14.82
CA ILE A 10 -0.41 40.57 15.23
C ILE A 10 -0.74 39.79 16.51
N GLY A 11 -1.38 40.42 17.50
CA GLY A 11 -1.80 39.76 18.74
C GLY A 11 -2.81 38.64 18.49
N LEU A 12 -3.79 38.87 17.60
CA LEU A 12 -4.77 37.86 17.19
C LEU A 12 -4.11 36.72 16.40
N ALA A 13 -3.18 37.03 15.49
CA ALA A 13 -2.43 36.02 14.75
C ALA A 13 -1.55 35.17 15.67
N PHE A 14 -0.88 35.79 16.64
CA PHE A 14 -0.06 35.09 17.62
C PHE A 14 -0.89 34.21 18.54
N THR A 15 -2.02 34.70 19.05
CA THR A 15 -2.92 33.90 19.89
C THR A 15 -3.56 32.73 19.12
N TRP A 16 -3.96 32.96 17.86
CA TRP A 16 -4.41 31.88 16.98
C TRP A 16 -3.31 30.84 16.76
N TRP A 17 -2.09 31.28 16.45
CA TRP A 17 -0.95 30.39 16.23
C TRP A 17 -0.64 29.58 17.49
N TYR A 18 -0.47 30.25 18.63
CA TYR A 18 -0.19 29.62 19.91
C TYR A 18 -1.28 28.58 20.27
N LYS A 19 -2.55 28.90 20.09
CA LYS A 19 -3.66 27.97 20.40
C LYS A 19 -3.69 26.73 19.50
N ASN A 20 -3.36 26.88 18.22
CA ASN A 20 -3.48 25.78 17.23
C ASN A 20 -2.20 24.95 17.07
N TYR A 21 -1.03 25.50 17.39
CA TYR A 21 0.29 24.88 17.12
C TYR A 21 1.10 24.58 18.38
N THR A 22 0.52 24.79 19.57
CA THR A 22 1.10 24.32 20.83
C THR A 22 0.64 22.91 21.13
N GLN A 23 1.58 22.02 21.45
CA GLN A 23 1.26 20.66 21.87
C GLN A 23 0.57 20.67 23.25
N PRO A 24 -0.53 19.91 23.45
CA PRO A 24 -1.19 19.86 24.75
C PRO A 24 -0.29 19.20 25.80
N LYS A 25 -0.55 19.53 27.07
CA LYS A 25 0.18 18.92 28.20
C LYS A 25 0.01 17.39 28.15
N GLY A 26 1.13 16.67 28.26
CA GLY A 26 1.16 15.20 28.20
C GLY A 26 1.19 14.62 26.79
N PHE A 27 1.19 15.44 25.73
CA PHE A 27 1.40 14.97 24.36
C PHE A 27 2.84 14.46 24.16
N PRO A 28 3.09 13.51 23.24
CA PRO A 28 4.45 13.04 22.96
C PRO A 28 5.40 14.17 22.59
N ASN A 29 6.64 14.09 23.10
CA ASN A 29 7.68 15.06 22.82
C ASN A 29 7.99 15.15 21.32
N GLY A 30 8.51 16.28 20.87
CA GLY A 30 8.89 16.46 19.48
C GLY A 30 9.54 17.81 19.20
N PRO A 31 9.66 18.20 17.92
CA PRO A 31 10.16 19.51 17.56
C PRO A 31 9.32 20.63 18.21
N THR A 32 10.00 21.67 18.69
CA THR A 32 9.38 22.70 19.54
C THR A 32 8.62 23.77 18.75
N LEU A 33 9.20 24.26 17.65
CA LEU A 33 8.64 25.35 16.86
C LEU A 33 7.84 24.83 15.67
N ALA A 34 6.51 24.84 15.77
CA ALA A 34 5.63 24.58 14.64
C ALA A 34 5.24 25.91 13.97
N LEU A 35 5.52 26.07 12.67
CA LEU A 35 5.16 27.29 11.94
C LEU A 35 3.67 27.31 11.58
N PRO A 36 3.02 28.48 11.51
CA PRO A 36 1.67 28.61 10.98
C PRO A 36 1.51 27.90 9.63
N PHE A 37 0.42 27.16 9.45
CA PHE A 37 0.00 26.42 8.24
C PHE A 37 0.91 25.27 7.79
N ILE A 38 2.21 25.32 8.06
CA ILE A 38 3.21 24.31 7.65
C ILE A 38 3.49 23.32 8.78
N GLY A 39 3.30 23.74 10.04
CA GLY A 39 3.67 22.95 11.21
C GLY A 39 5.18 22.70 11.25
N HIS A 40 5.57 21.43 11.35
CA HIS A 40 6.95 20.96 11.33
C HIS A 40 7.43 20.52 9.93
N GLY A 41 6.63 20.74 8.87
CA GLY A 41 6.96 20.31 7.50
C GLY A 41 8.33 20.79 7.02
N TYR A 42 8.75 22.00 7.41
CA TYR A 42 10.06 22.58 7.07
C TYR A 42 11.27 21.79 7.62
N LYS A 43 11.07 20.89 8.60
CA LYS A 43 12.11 20.01 9.15
C LYS A 43 12.14 18.61 8.53
N LEU A 44 11.14 18.24 7.72
CA LEU A 44 11.00 16.87 7.20
C LEU A 44 11.76 16.63 5.89
N GLY A 45 12.23 17.70 5.23
CA GLY A 45 12.96 17.57 3.96
C GLY A 45 12.14 16.87 2.87
N SER A 46 12.83 16.33 1.86
CA SER A 46 12.21 15.56 0.78
C SER A 46 11.97 14.09 1.15
N ASN A 47 12.64 13.55 2.17
CA ASN A 47 12.51 12.17 2.61
C ASN A 47 11.96 12.09 4.04
N ILE A 48 10.65 11.86 4.15
CA ILE A 48 9.97 11.79 5.45
C ILE A 48 10.42 10.60 6.30
N VAL A 49 10.78 9.48 5.68
CA VAL A 49 11.21 8.25 6.38
C VAL A 49 12.54 8.52 7.08
N GLU A 50 13.50 9.13 6.38
CA GLU A 50 14.80 9.50 6.96
C GLU A 50 14.64 10.54 8.09
N SER A 51 13.72 11.50 7.91
CA SER A 51 13.43 12.50 8.94
C SER A 51 12.80 11.88 10.19
N TYR A 52 11.90 10.90 10.03
CA TYR A 52 11.35 10.17 11.17
C TYR A 52 12.42 9.34 11.90
N HIS A 53 13.34 8.71 11.18
CA HIS A 53 14.49 8.04 11.79
C HIS A 53 15.33 8.99 12.66
N LYS A 54 15.66 10.19 12.14
CA LYS A 54 16.38 11.22 12.89
C LYS A 54 15.61 11.71 14.12
N PHE A 55 14.29 11.84 14.00
CA PHE A 55 13.43 12.25 15.13
C PHE A 55 13.30 11.16 16.18
N ARG A 56 13.24 9.88 15.80
CA ARG A 56 13.27 8.75 16.73
C ARG A 56 14.52 8.83 17.63
N GLY A 57 15.70 9.04 17.02
CA GLY A 57 16.96 9.17 17.78
C GLY A 57 16.99 10.35 18.77
N LYS A 58 16.17 11.39 18.55
CA LYS A 58 16.14 12.59 19.40
C LYS A 58 15.00 12.59 20.44
N TYR A 59 13.84 12.07 20.08
CA TYR A 59 12.61 12.18 20.88
C TYR A 59 12.11 10.83 21.42
N GLY A 60 12.73 9.72 21.02
CA GLY A 60 12.36 8.37 21.42
C GLY A 60 11.42 7.67 20.44
N ASP A 61 11.00 6.44 20.79
CA ASP A 61 10.19 5.59 19.90
C ASP A 61 8.78 6.14 19.62
N ILE A 62 8.26 7.01 20.49
CA ILE A 62 6.98 7.69 20.32
C ILE A 62 7.21 9.20 20.37
N PHE A 63 6.97 9.89 19.26
CA PHE A 63 7.14 11.33 19.18
C PHE A 63 5.99 12.03 18.46
N GLY A 64 5.79 13.30 18.79
CA GLY A 64 4.70 14.13 18.30
C GLY A 64 5.18 15.24 17.37
N LEU A 65 4.44 15.54 16.30
CA LEU A 65 4.70 16.70 15.46
C LEU A 65 3.39 17.28 14.87
N PHE A 66 3.54 18.31 14.05
CA PHE A 66 2.47 18.94 13.30
C PHE A 66 2.81 18.81 11.83
N LEU A 67 1.91 18.22 11.04
CA LEU A 67 1.96 18.26 9.57
C LEU A 67 0.89 19.24 9.12
N GLY A 68 1.31 20.45 8.78
CA GLY A 68 0.39 21.56 8.65
C GLY A 68 -0.45 21.76 9.90
N PRO A 69 -1.78 21.87 9.79
CA PRO A 69 -2.66 22.04 10.95
C PRO A 69 -2.91 20.72 11.73
N SER A 70 -2.48 19.57 11.20
CA SER A 70 -2.77 18.27 11.80
C SER A 70 -1.72 17.85 12.82
N ARG A 71 -2.16 17.44 14.01
CA ARG A 71 -1.32 16.77 15.01
C ARG A 71 -1.04 15.34 14.56
N VAL A 72 0.21 14.91 14.68
CA VAL A 72 0.66 13.58 14.28
C VAL A 72 1.50 12.98 15.41
N VAL A 73 1.26 11.72 15.72
CA VAL A 73 2.10 10.88 16.59
C VAL A 73 2.67 9.76 15.74
N VAL A 74 3.99 9.62 15.76
CA VAL A 74 4.72 8.58 15.04
C VAL A 74 5.15 7.50 16.03
N LEU A 75 4.85 6.25 15.70
CA LEU A 75 5.19 5.06 16.49
C LEU A 75 6.30 4.30 15.77
N ASN A 76 7.43 4.06 16.42
CA ASN A 76 8.65 3.53 15.77
C ASN A 76 9.11 2.18 16.34
N ASP A 77 8.53 1.71 17.45
CA ASP A 77 8.80 0.40 18.04
C ASP A 77 7.65 -0.59 17.78
N PHE A 78 7.97 -1.89 17.81
CA PHE A 78 6.98 -2.94 17.54
C PHE A 78 5.84 -2.95 18.57
N ASP A 79 6.13 -2.72 19.85
CA ASP A 79 5.15 -2.88 20.93
C ASP A 79 4.07 -1.79 20.86
N SER A 80 4.45 -0.54 20.59
CA SER A 80 3.50 0.56 20.40
C SER A 80 2.70 0.43 19.09
N ILE A 81 3.34 -0.01 18.00
CA ILE A 81 2.64 -0.30 16.73
C ILE A 81 1.64 -1.45 16.90
N GLN A 82 2.01 -2.51 17.61
CA GLN A 82 1.13 -3.64 17.87
C GLN A 82 -0.05 -3.22 18.73
N GLU A 83 0.19 -2.55 19.87
CA GLU A 83 -0.87 -2.14 20.80
C GLU A 83 -1.84 -1.15 20.14
N SER A 84 -1.33 -0.12 19.46
CA SER A 84 -2.15 0.82 18.69
C SER A 84 -2.94 0.13 17.56
N GLY A 85 -2.41 -0.98 17.04
CA GLY A 85 -3.04 -1.85 16.06
C GLY A 85 -4.43 -2.33 16.49
N PHE A 86 -4.57 -2.67 17.77
CA PHE A 86 -5.78 -3.25 18.36
C PHE A 86 -6.60 -2.26 19.19
N HIS A 87 -6.07 -1.07 19.46
CA HIS A 87 -6.74 -0.01 20.21
C HIS A 87 -7.94 0.55 19.44
N ASP A 88 -9.15 0.43 20.01
CA ASP A 88 -10.40 0.84 19.34
C ASP A 88 -10.44 2.34 19.01
N ASP A 89 -9.80 3.15 19.86
CA ASP A 89 -9.79 4.60 19.67
C ASP A 89 -8.90 5.04 18.50
N PHE A 90 -8.04 4.16 17.98
CA PHE A 90 -7.13 4.46 16.86
C PHE A 90 -7.54 3.75 15.57
N LEU A 91 -8.80 3.37 15.41
CA LEU A 91 -9.26 2.71 14.19
C LEU A 91 -9.71 3.67 13.10
N ASP A 92 -9.97 4.94 13.41
CA ASP A 92 -10.46 5.89 12.42
C ASP A 92 -9.37 6.31 11.43
N ARG A 93 -9.77 7.00 10.37
CA ARG A 93 -8.88 7.49 9.32
C ARG A 93 -8.93 9.01 9.30
N PRO A 94 -7.79 9.69 9.09
CA PRO A 94 -7.80 11.12 8.95
C PRO A 94 -8.68 11.52 7.77
N SER A 95 -9.51 12.54 7.97
CA SER A 95 -10.22 13.16 6.86
C SER A 95 -9.17 13.82 5.96
N PHE A 96 -9.14 13.42 4.70
CA PHE A 96 -8.26 14.05 3.72
C PHE A 96 -8.62 15.52 3.55
N LEU A 97 -7.62 16.31 3.20
CA LEU A 97 -7.77 17.76 3.09
C LEU A 97 -8.77 18.11 1.96
N PRO A 98 -9.53 19.22 2.09
CA PRO A 98 -10.61 19.59 1.17
C PRO A 98 -10.29 19.55 -0.34
N GLY A 99 -9.02 19.68 -0.75
CA GLY A 99 -8.59 19.63 -2.16
C GLY A 99 -8.63 18.23 -2.79
N MET A 100 -8.57 17.19 -1.95
CA MET A 100 -8.69 15.78 -2.38
C MET A 100 -10.12 15.24 -2.25
N LYS A 101 -11.07 16.10 -1.85
CA LYS A 101 -12.50 15.77 -1.77
C LYS A 101 -13.00 15.28 -3.14
N GLY A 102 -13.60 14.09 -3.16
CA GLY A 102 -14.08 13.43 -4.37
C GLY A 102 -13.01 12.69 -5.19
N THR A 103 -11.77 12.57 -4.72
CA THR A 103 -10.71 11.80 -5.41
C THR A 103 -10.38 10.48 -4.69
N LEU A 104 -10.14 10.55 -3.39
CA LEU A 104 -10.15 9.42 -2.47
C LEU A 104 -11.33 9.60 -1.52
N SER A 105 -11.84 8.49 -0.95
CA SER A 105 -12.82 8.54 0.13
C SER A 105 -12.28 9.43 1.25
N ASP A 106 -12.93 10.57 1.48
CA ASP A 106 -12.41 11.68 2.27
C ASP A 106 -12.76 11.54 3.76
N GLY A 107 -12.38 10.42 4.39
CA GLY A 107 -12.49 10.20 5.83
C GLY A 107 -13.83 10.69 6.41
N GLY A 108 -14.90 10.07 5.95
CA GLY A 108 -16.28 10.48 6.12
C GLY A 108 -17.15 9.75 5.10
N GLU A 109 -16.52 9.30 4.02
CA GLU A 109 -17.13 8.60 2.91
C GLU A 109 -16.98 7.06 2.91
N PRO A 110 -17.78 6.37 2.06
CA PRO A 110 -17.77 4.93 1.74
C PRO A 110 -16.41 4.29 1.49
N GLY A 111 -16.38 2.94 1.49
CA GLY A 111 -15.17 2.16 1.18
C GLY A 111 -14.61 1.38 2.36
N VAL A 112 -13.36 0.91 2.24
CA VAL A 112 -12.63 0.16 3.28
C VAL A 112 -11.33 0.86 3.71
N ILE A 113 -10.58 1.46 2.79
CA ILE A 113 -9.24 1.99 3.08
C ILE A 113 -9.33 3.21 3.99
N PHE A 114 -10.18 4.18 3.63
CA PHE A 114 -10.29 5.49 4.27
C PHE A 114 -11.60 5.74 5.03
N SER A 115 -12.52 4.77 5.03
CA SER A 115 -13.77 4.84 5.79
C SER A 115 -13.54 4.70 7.30
N LYS A 116 -14.52 5.10 8.12
CA LYS A 116 -14.46 5.06 9.59
C LYS A 116 -15.68 4.41 10.24
N GLY A 117 -15.59 4.15 11.56
CA GLY A 117 -16.71 3.70 12.38
C GLY A 117 -17.42 2.42 11.90
N LYS A 118 -18.75 2.39 12.10
CA LYS A 118 -19.59 1.21 11.82
C LYS A 118 -19.58 0.83 10.34
N GLN A 119 -19.65 1.81 9.44
CA GLN A 119 -19.59 1.61 7.99
C GLN A 119 -18.33 0.86 7.56
N TRP A 120 -17.16 1.29 8.03
CA TRP A 120 -15.91 0.58 7.79
C TRP A 120 -15.98 -0.87 8.28
N SER A 121 -16.47 -1.07 9.51
CA SER A 121 -16.51 -2.41 10.12
C SER A 121 -17.44 -3.37 9.36
N GLU A 122 -18.53 -2.88 8.80
CA GLU A 122 -19.52 -3.64 8.01
C GLU A 122 -18.92 -4.01 6.65
N GLN A 123 -18.46 -3.02 5.88
CA GLN A 123 -17.87 -3.22 4.55
C GLN A 123 -16.63 -4.11 4.61
N ARG A 124 -15.74 -3.90 5.60
CA ARG A 124 -14.54 -4.73 5.76
C ARG A 124 -14.88 -6.18 6.08
N ARG A 125 -15.82 -6.43 7.00
CA ARG A 125 -16.22 -7.80 7.39
C ARG A 125 -16.88 -8.52 6.21
N PHE A 126 -17.74 -7.80 5.49
CA PHE A 126 -18.34 -8.31 4.26
C PHE A 126 -17.25 -8.65 3.23
N ALA A 127 -16.37 -7.71 2.90
CA ALA A 127 -15.33 -7.94 1.90
C ALA A 127 -14.39 -9.09 2.24
N LEU A 128 -13.93 -9.21 3.48
CA LEU A 128 -13.09 -10.34 3.90
C LEU A 128 -13.80 -11.70 3.75
N ARG A 129 -15.10 -11.76 4.09
CA ARG A 129 -15.90 -12.99 3.95
C ARG A 129 -16.11 -13.32 2.48
N THR A 130 -16.62 -12.35 1.72
CA THR A 130 -16.99 -12.50 0.32
C THR A 130 -15.78 -12.88 -0.54
N LEU A 131 -14.65 -12.18 -0.41
CA LEU A 131 -13.46 -12.49 -1.20
C LEU A 131 -12.91 -13.89 -0.92
N ARG A 132 -12.96 -14.35 0.34
CA ARG A 132 -12.62 -15.74 0.70
C ARG A 132 -13.58 -16.73 0.06
N ASP A 133 -14.87 -16.43 0.05
CA ASP A 133 -15.89 -17.31 -0.50
C ASP A 133 -15.74 -17.42 -2.04
N PHE A 134 -15.43 -16.31 -2.74
CA PHE A 134 -15.15 -16.24 -4.19
C PHE A 134 -13.74 -16.66 -4.61
N GLY A 135 -12.92 -17.15 -3.67
CA GLY A 135 -11.72 -17.90 -4.04
C GLY A 135 -10.40 -17.26 -3.68
N PHE A 136 -10.35 -16.19 -2.87
CA PHE A 136 -9.10 -15.77 -2.25
C PHE A 136 -8.47 -16.94 -1.49
N GLY A 137 -7.35 -17.43 -2.02
CA GLY A 137 -6.63 -18.61 -1.51
C GLY A 137 -7.19 -19.98 -1.96
N LYS A 138 -8.03 -20.04 -3.00
CA LYS A 138 -8.55 -21.30 -3.59
C LYS A 138 -7.97 -21.56 -4.98
N GLN A 139 -8.11 -22.79 -5.45
CA GLN A 139 -7.56 -23.28 -6.72
C GLN A 139 -7.96 -22.42 -7.95
N LYS A 140 -9.23 -22.02 -8.09
CA LYS A 140 -9.70 -21.19 -9.23
C LYS A 140 -8.93 -19.86 -9.35
N MET A 141 -8.59 -19.24 -8.22
CA MET A 141 -7.79 -18.03 -8.20
C MET A 141 -6.34 -18.33 -8.61
N GLU A 142 -5.78 -19.45 -8.16
CA GLU A 142 -4.45 -19.88 -8.58
C GLU A 142 -4.38 -20.11 -10.10
N GLU A 143 -5.41 -20.71 -10.71
CA GLU A 143 -5.48 -20.94 -12.16
C GLU A 143 -5.46 -19.61 -12.93
N VAL A 144 -6.21 -18.60 -12.47
CA VAL A 144 -6.18 -17.24 -13.04
C VAL A 144 -4.80 -16.62 -12.92
N ILE A 145 -4.15 -16.74 -11.76
CA ILE A 145 -2.80 -16.20 -11.56
C ILE A 145 -1.79 -16.93 -12.45
N ASP A 146 -1.86 -18.26 -12.53
CA ASP A 146 -0.96 -19.07 -13.35
C ASP A 146 -1.08 -18.72 -14.84
N GLU A 147 -2.30 -18.45 -15.34
CA GLU A 147 -2.50 -17.94 -16.69
C GLU A 147 -1.78 -16.61 -16.91
N GLN A 148 -1.91 -15.66 -15.98
CA GLN A 148 -1.23 -14.36 -16.07
C GLN A 148 0.29 -14.48 -15.97
N VAL A 149 0.80 -15.41 -15.16
CA VAL A 149 2.24 -15.71 -15.04
C VAL A 149 2.76 -16.28 -16.35
N ASN A 150 2.06 -17.23 -16.97
CA ASN A 150 2.45 -17.81 -18.26
C ASN A 150 2.48 -16.76 -19.37
N GLN A 151 1.44 -15.92 -19.47
CA GLN A 151 1.39 -14.82 -20.42
C GLN A 151 2.57 -13.85 -20.23
N LEU A 152 2.87 -13.49 -18.96
CA LEU A 152 4.02 -12.65 -18.64
C LEU A 152 5.34 -13.30 -19.08
N CYS A 153 5.52 -14.59 -18.79
CA CYS A 153 6.74 -15.31 -19.18
C CYS A 153 6.92 -15.32 -20.70
N SER A 154 5.87 -15.55 -21.49
CA SER A 154 5.94 -15.45 -22.95
C SER A 154 6.34 -14.05 -23.44
N VAL A 155 5.83 -12.99 -22.78
CA VAL A 155 6.22 -11.61 -23.10
C VAL A 155 7.70 -11.36 -22.78
N LEU A 156 8.19 -11.84 -21.64
CA LEU A 156 9.59 -11.69 -21.24
C LEU A 156 10.54 -12.48 -22.15
N GLU A 157 10.16 -13.69 -22.54
CA GLU A 157 10.91 -14.54 -23.46
C GLU A 157 11.07 -13.90 -24.85
N SER A 158 10.05 -13.21 -25.33
CA SER A 158 10.10 -12.45 -26.59
C SER A 158 11.12 -11.29 -26.58
N LYS A 159 11.64 -10.91 -25.40
CA LYS A 159 12.69 -9.89 -25.28
C LYS A 159 14.09 -10.47 -25.46
N HIS A 160 14.24 -11.78 -25.64
CA HIS A 160 15.50 -12.45 -25.99
C HIS A 160 16.68 -12.05 -25.09
N GLY A 161 16.46 -11.95 -23.77
CA GLY A 161 17.50 -11.59 -22.81
C GLY A 161 18.03 -10.15 -22.92
N GLN A 162 17.38 -9.27 -23.69
CA GLN A 162 17.81 -7.89 -23.85
C GLN A 162 17.60 -7.09 -22.55
N PRO A 163 18.50 -6.13 -22.23
CA PRO A 163 18.32 -5.25 -21.08
C PRO A 163 17.02 -4.45 -21.16
N MET A 164 16.14 -4.61 -20.16
CA MET A 164 14.85 -3.91 -20.11
C MET A 164 14.55 -3.35 -18.72
N SER A 165 13.75 -2.28 -18.68
CA SER A 165 13.21 -1.76 -17.43
C SER A 165 12.21 -2.76 -16.84
N VAL A 166 12.27 -2.95 -15.52
CA VAL A 166 11.32 -3.81 -14.78
C VAL A 166 10.10 -3.01 -14.30
N PHE A 167 10.17 -1.69 -14.29
CA PHE A 167 9.07 -0.83 -13.85
C PHE A 167 7.85 -1.01 -14.76
N GLY A 168 6.71 -1.30 -14.15
CA GLY A 168 5.45 -1.51 -14.87
C GLY A 168 5.30 -2.87 -15.55
N VAL A 169 6.35 -3.70 -15.59
CA VAL A 169 6.33 -5.02 -16.26
C VAL A 169 5.26 -5.94 -15.67
N PHE A 170 5.14 -5.93 -14.34
CA PHE A 170 4.20 -6.80 -13.63
C PHE A 170 2.78 -6.21 -13.54
N ASN A 171 2.63 -4.89 -13.76
CA ASN A 171 1.38 -4.18 -13.49
C ASN A 171 0.21 -4.77 -14.27
N THR A 172 0.37 -4.98 -15.58
CA THR A 172 -0.70 -5.52 -16.43
C THR A 172 -1.16 -6.91 -15.95
N SER A 173 -0.23 -7.83 -15.69
CA SER A 173 -0.56 -9.18 -15.26
C SER A 173 -1.21 -9.24 -13.88
N VAL A 174 -0.71 -8.43 -12.93
CA VAL A 174 -1.29 -8.34 -11.57
C VAL A 174 -2.68 -7.68 -11.61
N VAL A 175 -2.83 -6.58 -12.36
CA VAL A 175 -4.13 -5.89 -12.53
C VAL A 175 -5.14 -6.82 -13.20
N ASN A 176 -4.72 -7.59 -14.21
CA ASN A 176 -5.59 -8.56 -14.89
C ASN A 176 -6.02 -9.71 -13.99
N ALA A 177 -5.10 -10.27 -13.19
CA ALA A 177 -5.43 -11.30 -12.21
C ALA A 177 -6.49 -10.75 -11.24
N LEU A 178 -6.23 -9.58 -10.65
CA LEU A 178 -7.16 -8.91 -9.74
C LEU A 178 -8.51 -8.61 -10.40
N TRP A 179 -8.52 -8.14 -11.65
CA TRP A 179 -9.73 -7.85 -12.40
C TRP A 179 -10.58 -9.08 -12.66
N THR A 180 -9.95 -10.16 -13.08
CA THR A 180 -10.63 -11.44 -13.34
C THR A 180 -11.20 -12.03 -12.05
N ILE A 181 -10.48 -11.92 -10.94
CA ILE A 181 -10.93 -12.39 -9.63
C ILE A 181 -12.09 -11.55 -9.08
N THR A 182 -12.09 -10.24 -9.33
CA THR A 182 -13.09 -9.33 -8.72
C THR A 182 -14.35 -9.15 -9.56
N THR A 183 -14.25 -9.25 -10.89
CA THR A 183 -15.37 -9.02 -11.85
C THR A 183 -15.78 -10.28 -12.61
N GLY A 184 -15.13 -11.41 -12.35
CA GLY A 184 -15.39 -12.68 -13.05
C GLY A 184 -15.03 -12.69 -14.54
N GLN A 185 -14.60 -11.56 -15.12
CA GLN A 185 -14.29 -11.39 -16.53
C GLN A 185 -12.80 -11.22 -16.75
N GLY A 186 -12.17 -12.15 -17.45
CA GLY A 186 -10.81 -11.98 -17.95
C GLY A 186 -10.75 -10.92 -19.03
N VAL A 187 -9.74 -10.05 -18.97
CA VAL A 187 -9.49 -9.03 -19.99
C VAL A 187 -8.15 -9.32 -20.65
N SER A 188 -8.07 -9.19 -21.98
CA SER A 188 -6.83 -9.38 -22.71
C SER A 188 -5.74 -8.43 -22.21
N ALA A 189 -4.49 -8.91 -22.12
CA ALA A 189 -3.34 -8.07 -21.76
C ALA A 189 -3.15 -6.85 -22.70
N ASN A 190 -3.68 -6.92 -23.93
CA ASN A 190 -3.67 -5.84 -24.91
C ASN A 190 -4.95 -4.98 -24.90
N ASP A 191 -5.87 -5.19 -23.96
CA ASP A 191 -7.07 -4.37 -23.86
C ASP A 191 -6.67 -2.93 -23.50
N PRO A 192 -7.12 -1.93 -24.29
CA PRO A 192 -6.84 -0.53 -24.02
C PRO A 192 -7.23 -0.08 -22.61
N LYS A 193 -8.25 -0.70 -22.00
CA LYS A 193 -8.70 -0.43 -20.63
C LYS A 193 -7.61 -0.74 -19.62
N ILE A 194 -7.02 -1.93 -19.70
CA ILE A 194 -5.99 -2.38 -18.74
C ILE A 194 -4.72 -1.59 -18.93
N GLN A 195 -4.32 -1.34 -20.18
CA GLN A 195 -3.17 -0.47 -20.47
C GLN A 195 -3.38 0.95 -19.91
N ARG A 196 -4.59 1.50 -20.05
CA ARG A 196 -4.93 2.79 -19.48
C ARG A 196 -4.92 2.76 -17.95
N ILE A 197 -5.51 1.75 -17.30
CA ILE A 197 -5.42 1.60 -15.84
C ILE A 197 -3.95 1.59 -15.42
N THR A 198 -3.13 0.72 -16.00
CA THR A 198 -1.70 0.62 -15.70
C THR A 198 -0.97 1.96 -15.87
N GLN A 199 -1.25 2.71 -16.94
CA GLN A 199 -0.69 4.04 -17.14
C GLN A 199 -1.13 5.02 -16.04
N LEU A 200 -2.42 5.06 -15.72
CA LEU A 200 -2.97 5.92 -14.67
C LEU A 200 -2.39 5.56 -13.30
N MET A 201 -2.12 4.28 -13.05
CA MET A 201 -1.46 3.83 -11.82
C MET A 201 -0.04 4.36 -11.73
N ASN A 202 0.72 4.31 -12.83
CA ASN A 202 2.07 4.88 -12.90
C ASN A 202 2.05 6.41 -12.70
N GLU A 203 1.10 7.13 -13.31
CA GLU A 203 0.92 8.57 -13.14
C GLU A 203 0.54 8.94 -11.69
N PHE A 204 -0.35 8.17 -11.07
CA PHE A 204 -0.68 8.26 -9.63
C PHE A 204 0.58 8.08 -8.79
N ASP A 205 1.37 7.08 -9.15
CA ASP A 205 2.58 6.70 -8.46
C ASP A 205 3.65 7.79 -8.53
N GLU A 206 3.84 8.43 -9.69
CA GLU A 206 4.75 9.57 -9.86
C GLU A 206 4.23 10.84 -9.19
N SER A 207 2.90 11.05 -9.18
CA SER A 207 2.27 12.22 -8.56
C SER A 207 2.31 12.20 -7.04
N SER A 208 2.04 11.04 -6.44
CA SER A 208 2.08 10.83 -4.98
C SER A 208 3.49 10.98 -4.39
N ALA A 209 4.48 10.88 -5.26
CA ALA A 209 5.90 11.07 -5.03
C ALA A 209 6.34 12.55 -5.13
N SER A 210 5.50 13.41 -5.71
CA SER A 210 5.83 14.81 -5.97
C SER A 210 5.75 15.66 -4.70
N PRO A 211 6.72 16.54 -4.41
CA PRO A 211 6.61 17.52 -3.32
C PRO A 211 5.35 18.38 -3.41
N TRP A 212 4.81 18.56 -4.62
CA TRP A 212 3.56 19.27 -4.87
C TRP A 212 2.34 18.62 -4.22
N ILE A 213 2.36 17.30 -3.95
CA ILE A 213 1.27 16.64 -3.23
C ILE A 213 1.16 17.18 -1.80
N LEU A 214 2.30 17.47 -1.14
CA LEU A 214 2.31 18.07 0.19
C LEU A 214 1.76 19.49 0.16
N VAL A 215 2.01 20.26 -0.91
CA VAL A 215 1.42 21.59 -1.08
C VAL A 215 -0.09 21.49 -1.29
N ALA A 216 -0.56 20.56 -2.13
CA ALA A 216 -1.98 20.31 -2.36
C ALA A 216 -2.71 19.85 -1.07
N LEU A 217 -2.02 19.04 -0.25
CA LEU A 217 -2.49 18.65 1.08
C LEU A 217 -2.60 19.88 1.98
N LEU A 218 -1.52 20.62 2.18
CA LEU A 218 -1.45 21.72 3.16
C LEU A 218 -2.27 22.96 2.76
N PHE A 219 -2.44 23.21 1.46
CA PHE A 219 -3.07 24.42 0.91
C PHE A 219 -4.17 24.09 -0.12
N PRO A 220 -5.26 23.44 0.29
CA PRO A 220 -6.29 22.93 -0.63
C PRO A 220 -7.04 24.03 -1.38
N THR A 221 -7.19 25.21 -0.78
CA THR A 221 -7.84 26.37 -1.45
C THR A 221 -6.97 26.91 -2.58
N ILE A 222 -5.64 26.92 -2.39
CA ILE A 222 -4.69 27.37 -3.41
C ILE A 222 -4.67 26.37 -4.57
N GLU A 223 -4.61 25.07 -4.28
CA GLU A 223 -4.75 24.01 -5.29
C GLU A 223 -6.05 24.19 -6.08
N SER A 224 -7.20 24.31 -5.40
CA SER A 224 -8.48 24.41 -6.10
C SER A 224 -8.56 25.64 -7.01
N ILE A 225 -7.95 26.77 -6.64
CA ILE A 225 -7.93 27.98 -7.46
C ILE A 225 -7.03 27.77 -8.68
N LEU A 226 -5.79 27.30 -8.47
CA LEU A 226 -4.83 27.10 -9.54
C LEU A 226 -5.27 26.01 -10.53
N SER A 227 -5.91 24.95 -10.05
CA SER A 227 -6.50 23.90 -10.88
C SER A 227 -7.66 24.42 -11.73
N LYS A 228 -8.53 25.29 -11.19
CA LYS A 228 -9.62 25.93 -11.98
C LYS A 228 -9.09 26.90 -13.04
N MET A 229 -7.95 27.53 -12.77
CA MET A 229 -7.28 28.42 -13.72
C MET A 229 -6.46 27.67 -14.79
N GLY A 230 -6.37 26.34 -14.72
CA GLY A 230 -5.54 25.53 -15.60
C GLY A 230 -4.03 25.68 -15.37
N LEU A 231 -3.62 26.36 -14.29
CA LEU A 231 -2.22 26.63 -13.95
C LEU A 231 -1.57 25.50 -13.14
N TRP A 232 -2.37 24.58 -12.62
CA TRP A 232 -1.92 23.40 -11.89
C TRP A 232 -2.79 22.20 -12.25
N HIS A 233 -2.19 21.13 -12.73
CA HIS A 233 -2.91 19.88 -12.99
C HIS A 233 -2.35 18.78 -12.09
N LEU A 234 -3.10 18.40 -11.06
CA LEU A 234 -2.73 17.27 -10.22
C LEU A 234 -3.08 15.97 -10.97
N GLN A 235 -2.12 15.38 -11.68
CA GLN A 235 -2.31 14.15 -12.46
C GLN A 235 -3.00 13.05 -11.65
N PHE A 236 -2.67 12.95 -10.35
CA PHE A 236 -3.37 12.13 -9.37
C PHE A 236 -4.91 12.24 -9.41
N LYS A 237 -5.47 13.46 -9.44
CA LYS A 237 -6.91 13.69 -9.41
C LYS A 237 -7.58 13.18 -10.68
N THR A 238 -6.95 13.42 -11.82
CA THR A 238 -7.42 12.95 -13.13
C THR A 238 -7.36 11.43 -13.22
N ALA A 239 -6.28 10.82 -12.75
CA ALA A 239 -6.12 9.37 -12.71
C ALA A 239 -7.20 8.70 -11.84
N MET A 240 -7.47 9.21 -10.64
CA MET A 240 -8.51 8.67 -9.77
C MET A 240 -9.91 8.80 -10.39
N LEU A 241 -10.22 9.92 -11.05
CA LEU A 241 -11.51 10.12 -11.72
C LEU A 241 -11.70 9.18 -12.92
N GLU A 242 -10.63 8.88 -13.66
CA GLU A 242 -10.68 7.90 -14.74
C GLU A 242 -10.82 6.46 -14.22
N ILE A 243 -10.08 6.07 -13.17
CA ILE A 243 -10.24 4.76 -12.52
C ILE A 243 -11.69 4.57 -12.05
N ARG A 244 -12.28 5.59 -11.43
CA ARG A 244 -13.70 5.58 -11.04
C ARG A 244 -14.63 5.30 -12.21
N LYS A 245 -14.44 5.97 -13.35
CA LYS A 245 -15.24 5.74 -14.56
C LYS A 245 -15.10 4.31 -15.06
N ILE A 246 -13.87 3.77 -15.05
CA ILE A 246 -13.58 2.41 -15.48
C ILE A 246 -14.25 1.38 -14.56
N CYS A 247 -14.19 1.57 -13.24
CA CYS A 247 -14.80 0.68 -12.26
C CYS A 247 -16.33 0.75 -12.25
N LYS A 248 -16.93 1.88 -12.65
CA LYS A 248 -18.38 2.07 -12.67
C LYS A 248 -19.08 1.18 -13.70
N ARG A 249 -18.46 0.96 -14.86
CA ARG A 249 -19.08 0.22 -15.96
C ARG A 249 -19.40 -1.25 -15.59
N PRO A 250 -18.44 -2.04 -15.04
CA PRO A 250 -18.75 -3.38 -14.56
C PRO A 250 -19.89 -3.41 -13.54
N ILE A 251 -19.97 -2.45 -12.63
CA ILE A 251 -21.04 -2.39 -11.63
C ILE A 251 -22.41 -2.27 -12.30
N LEU A 252 -22.54 -1.39 -13.30
CA LEU A 252 -23.80 -1.23 -14.05
C LEU A 252 -24.17 -2.51 -14.82
N GLU A 253 -23.21 -3.15 -15.48
CA GLU A 253 -23.42 -4.42 -16.18
C GLU A 253 -23.88 -5.52 -15.21
N HIS A 254 -23.34 -5.54 -13.99
CA HIS A 254 -23.77 -6.47 -12.94
C HIS A 254 -25.19 -6.17 -12.44
N GLU A 255 -25.55 -4.89 -12.24
CA GLU A 255 -26.91 -4.49 -11.86
C GLU A 255 -27.96 -4.92 -12.92
N GLU A 256 -27.64 -4.80 -14.21
CA GLU A 256 -28.53 -5.17 -15.32
C GLU A 256 -28.72 -6.68 -15.45
N THR A 257 -27.68 -7.47 -15.17
CA THR A 257 -27.66 -8.93 -15.38
C THR A 257 -27.71 -9.73 -14.08
N PHE A 258 -28.10 -9.09 -12.98
CA PHE A 258 -28.09 -9.67 -11.64
C PHE A 258 -29.05 -10.86 -11.50
N ASP A 259 -28.54 -12.01 -11.05
CA ASP A 259 -29.32 -13.18 -10.68
C ASP A 259 -29.09 -13.55 -9.21
N PRO A 260 -30.12 -13.45 -8.33
CA PRO A 260 -29.97 -13.78 -6.91
C PRO A 260 -29.63 -15.25 -6.64
N ASN A 261 -29.86 -16.15 -7.60
CA ASN A 261 -29.56 -17.59 -7.45
C ASN A 261 -28.15 -17.95 -7.93
N ASN A 262 -27.46 -17.04 -8.61
CA ASN A 262 -26.15 -17.29 -9.22
C ASN A 262 -25.26 -16.04 -9.12
N LEU A 263 -24.67 -15.84 -7.94
CA LEU A 263 -23.73 -14.74 -7.71
C LEU A 263 -22.39 -15.04 -8.41
N ARG A 264 -22.00 -14.19 -9.36
CA ARG A 264 -20.79 -14.41 -10.17
C ARG A 264 -19.51 -14.04 -9.42
N ASP A 265 -19.55 -12.96 -8.65
CA ASP A 265 -18.36 -12.38 -8.01
C ASP A 265 -18.69 -11.45 -6.82
N PHE A 266 -17.69 -10.67 -6.41
CA PHE A 266 -17.78 -9.70 -5.32
C PHE A 266 -18.88 -8.64 -5.55
N ILE A 267 -19.07 -8.17 -6.79
CA ILE A 267 -20.04 -7.12 -7.13
C ILE A 267 -21.45 -7.67 -6.96
N ASP A 268 -21.75 -8.84 -7.52
CA ASP A 268 -23.06 -9.49 -7.34
C ASP A 268 -23.35 -9.76 -5.86
N ALA A 269 -22.39 -10.27 -5.11
CA ALA A 269 -22.60 -10.52 -3.68
C ALA A 269 -22.88 -9.23 -2.90
N HIS A 270 -22.26 -8.12 -3.28
CA HIS A 270 -22.54 -6.82 -2.66
C HIS A 270 -23.94 -6.33 -3.02
N ILE A 271 -24.34 -6.44 -4.30
CA ILE A 271 -25.70 -6.11 -4.75
C ILE A 271 -26.74 -6.97 -4.00
N GLN A 272 -26.49 -8.28 -3.85
CA GLN A 272 -27.34 -9.17 -3.06
C GLN A 272 -27.44 -8.69 -1.61
N LYS A 273 -26.31 -8.32 -1.00
CA LYS A 273 -26.27 -7.81 0.37
C LYS A 273 -27.09 -6.52 0.53
N GLN A 274 -27.05 -5.60 -0.44
CA GLN A 274 -27.85 -4.37 -0.43
C GLN A 274 -29.36 -4.63 -0.45
N ARG A 275 -29.81 -5.78 -0.99
CA ARG A 275 -31.22 -6.16 -1.07
C ARG A 275 -31.74 -6.82 0.21
N GLU A 276 -30.89 -7.14 1.17
CA GLU A 276 -31.31 -7.70 2.45
C GLU A 276 -31.94 -6.63 3.36
N PRO A 277 -33.05 -6.91 4.06
CA PRO A 277 -33.70 -5.95 4.96
C PRO A 277 -32.77 -5.45 6.08
N ASP A 278 -31.95 -6.34 6.65
CA ASP A 278 -31.03 -6.07 7.77
C ASP A 278 -29.57 -6.00 7.32
N SER A 279 -29.34 -5.45 6.12
CA SER A 279 -28.01 -5.43 5.47
C SER A 279 -26.96 -4.58 6.21
N GLY A 280 -27.40 -3.63 7.05
CA GLY A 280 -26.54 -2.68 7.76
C GLY A 280 -26.50 -1.33 7.08
N ILE A 281 -26.09 -0.29 7.82
CA ILE A 281 -26.20 1.10 7.35
C ILE A 281 -25.37 1.37 6.09
N SER A 282 -24.25 0.66 5.94
CA SER A 282 -23.34 0.86 4.80
C SER A 282 -23.81 0.20 3.50
N PHE A 283 -24.92 -0.53 3.51
CA PHE A 283 -25.47 -1.22 2.35
C PHE A 283 -26.81 -0.66 1.89
N GLN A 284 -27.39 0.29 2.64
CA GLN A 284 -28.73 0.80 2.36
C GLN A 284 -28.69 2.06 1.50
N GLY A 285 -29.70 2.21 0.63
CA GLY A 285 -29.92 3.43 -0.16
C GLY A 285 -28.74 3.86 -1.01
N ASN A 286 -28.52 5.17 -1.10
CA ASN A 286 -27.42 5.75 -1.87
C ASN A 286 -26.04 5.43 -1.26
N ASP A 287 -25.96 5.24 0.05
CA ASP A 287 -24.72 4.88 0.74
C ASP A 287 -24.26 3.48 0.34
N GLY A 288 -25.20 2.53 0.17
CA GLY A 288 -24.90 1.18 -0.34
C GLY A 288 -24.26 1.22 -1.73
N LYS A 289 -24.88 1.95 -2.67
CA LYS A 289 -24.37 2.09 -4.04
C LYS A 289 -23.01 2.77 -4.09
N LEU A 290 -22.82 3.83 -3.30
CA LEU A 290 -21.55 4.52 -3.22
C LEU A 290 -20.47 3.65 -2.54
N ASN A 291 -20.83 2.86 -1.52
CA ASN A 291 -19.93 1.86 -0.93
C ASN A 291 -19.50 0.82 -1.95
N LEU A 292 -20.41 0.25 -2.76
CA LEU A 292 -20.05 -0.70 -3.81
C LEU A 292 -19.02 -0.11 -4.78
N GLN A 293 -19.28 1.11 -5.27
CA GLN A 293 -18.38 1.83 -6.15
C GLN A 293 -16.99 2.01 -5.52
N ILE A 294 -16.93 2.58 -4.31
CA ILE A 294 -15.65 2.91 -3.67
C ILE A 294 -14.91 1.65 -3.19
N VAL A 295 -15.60 0.61 -2.70
CA VAL A 295 -14.93 -0.64 -2.32
C VAL A 295 -14.32 -1.32 -3.55
N THR A 296 -15.00 -1.26 -4.69
CA THR A 296 -14.45 -1.75 -5.96
C THR A 296 -13.19 -0.96 -6.34
N GLU A 297 -13.24 0.38 -6.29
CA GLU A 297 -12.07 1.25 -6.50
C GLU A 297 -10.91 0.93 -5.52
N ASP A 298 -11.20 0.75 -4.23
CA ASP A 298 -10.22 0.43 -3.18
C ASP A 298 -9.51 -0.91 -3.46
N LEU A 299 -10.25 -1.95 -3.85
CA LEU A 299 -9.70 -3.26 -4.16
C LEU A 299 -8.71 -3.16 -5.34
N PHE A 300 -9.11 -2.48 -6.42
CA PHE A 300 -8.28 -2.29 -7.60
C PHE A 300 -7.05 -1.41 -7.36
N GLY A 301 -7.23 -0.28 -6.70
CA GLY A 301 -6.16 0.68 -6.42
C GLY A 301 -5.08 0.09 -5.52
N ALA A 302 -5.47 -0.62 -4.45
CA ALA A 302 -4.51 -1.16 -3.48
C ALA A 302 -3.84 -2.47 -3.94
N GLY A 303 -4.57 -3.34 -4.63
CA GLY A 303 -4.10 -4.68 -4.99
C GLY A 303 -3.08 -4.73 -6.14
N SER A 304 -3.06 -3.69 -6.97
CA SER A 304 -2.28 -3.65 -8.22
C SER A 304 -0.82 -3.21 -8.04
N VAL A 305 -0.60 -2.05 -7.41
CA VAL A 305 0.73 -1.42 -7.31
C VAL A 305 1.64 -2.15 -6.32
N THR A 306 1.10 -2.58 -5.18
CA THR A 306 1.91 -3.08 -4.06
C THR A 306 2.62 -4.40 -4.39
N VAL A 307 1.93 -5.33 -5.04
CA VAL A 307 2.49 -6.61 -5.48
C VAL A 307 3.49 -6.41 -6.60
N SER A 308 3.14 -5.63 -7.63
CA SER A 308 4.02 -5.32 -8.77
C SER A 308 5.32 -4.64 -8.35
N MET A 309 5.26 -3.71 -7.39
CA MET A 309 6.44 -3.05 -6.84
C MET A 309 7.30 -4.01 -6.01
N THR A 310 6.69 -4.92 -5.26
CA THR A 310 7.42 -5.95 -4.52
C THR A 310 8.17 -6.90 -5.47
N LEU A 311 7.54 -7.30 -6.59
CA LEU A 311 8.19 -8.10 -7.64
C LEU A 311 9.31 -7.31 -8.34
N THR A 312 9.13 -6.01 -8.53
CA THR A 312 10.17 -5.12 -9.07
C THR A 312 11.41 -5.12 -8.15
N TRP A 313 11.22 -4.94 -6.84
CA TRP A 313 12.30 -5.09 -5.86
C TRP A 313 12.92 -6.49 -5.85
N ALA A 314 12.11 -7.54 -6.01
CA ALA A 314 12.61 -8.91 -6.10
C ALA A 314 13.61 -9.08 -7.26
N MET A 315 13.29 -8.55 -8.45
CA MET A 315 14.19 -8.63 -9.60
C MET A 315 15.51 -7.89 -9.34
N LEU A 316 15.44 -6.72 -8.72
CA LEU A 316 16.63 -5.95 -8.32
C LEU A 316 17.52 -6.75 -7.34
N PHE A 317 16.93 -7.26 -6.26
CA PHE A 317 17.68 -7.99 -5.24
C PHE A 317 18.31 -9.27 -5.80
N LEU A 318 17.60 -9.99 -6.67
CA LEU A 318 18.07 -11.25 -7.25
C LEU A 318 19.13 -11.04 -8.34
N ALA A 319 19.01 -9.99 -9.15
CA ALA A 319 20.04 -9.65 -10.14
C ALA A 319 21.42 -9.44 -9.48
N ASN A 320 21.44 -8.86 -8.28
CA ASN A 320 22.64 -8.68 -7.47
C ASN A 320 23.09 -9.96 -6.72
N ARG A 321 22.29 -11.02 -6.68
CA ARG A 321 22.52 -12.22 -5.86
C ARG A 321 22.27 -13.54 -6.61
N PRO A 322 23.14 -13.90 -7.59
CA PRO A 322 23.00 -15.14 -8.36
C PRO A 322 23.02 -16.41 -7.51
N ASP A 323 23.74 -16.40 -6.38
CA ASP A 323 23.82 -17.54 -5.45
C ASP A 323 22.45 -17.88 -4.81
N ILE A 324 21.65 -16.86 -4.54
CA ILE A 324 20.28 -17.02 -4.03
C ILE A 324 19.38 -17.58 -5.13
N GLN A 325 19.51 -17.08 -6.37
CA GLN A 325 18.78 -17.64 -7.51
C GLN A 325 19.09 -19.14 -7.71
N THR A 326 20.35 -19.56 -7.58
CA THR A 326 20.73 -20.97 -7.69
C THR A 326 20.03 -21.85 -6.65
N LYS A 327 19.94 -21.38 -5.40
CA LYS A 327 19.25 -22.12 -4.32
C LYS A 327 17.75 -22.24 -4.56
N ILE A 328 17.10 -21.16 -4.99
CA ILE A 328 15.68 -21.16 -5.36
C ILE A 328 15.42 -22.14 -6.51
N LYS A 329 16.26 -22.10 -7.56
CA LYS A 329 16.12 -22.99 -8.72
C LYS A 329 16.32 -24.46 -8.35
N LYS A 330 17.22 -24.75 -7.41
CA LYS A 330 17.40 -26.11 -6.88
C LYS A 330 16.12 -26.60 -6.21
N GLU A 331 15.55 -25.79 -5.32
CA GLU A 331 14.31 -26.11 -4.61
C GLU A 331 13.11 -26.27 -5.58
N LEU A 332 12.99 -25.39 -6.58
CA LEU A 332 11.99 -25.51 -7.66
C LEU A 332 12.15 -26.83 -8.43
N LYS A 333 13.38 -27.20 -8.81
CA LYS A 333 13.66 -28.45 -9.51
C LYS A 333 13.27 -29.68 -8.68
N GLU A 334 13.46 -29.63 -7.37
CA GLU A 334 13.09 -30.73 -6.46
C GLU A 334 11.58 -30.90 -6.32
N ILE A 335 10.81 -29.79 -6.30
CA ILE A 335 9.36 -29.83 -6.09
C ILE A 335 8.57 -30.04 -7.37
N THR A 336 8.89 -29.29 -8.43
CA THR A 336 8.11 -29.31 -9.68
C THR A 336 8.81 -29.99 -10.83
N GLY A 337 10.08 -30.41 -10.68
CA GLY A 337 10.93 -30.82 -11.80
C GLY A 337 11.46 -29.63 -12.63
N GLY A 338 11.01 -28.42 -12.31
CA GLY A 338 11.37 -27.18 -12.99
C GLY A 338 10.73 -27.04 -14.38
N ASN A 339 9.47 -27.46 -14.52
CA ASN A 339 8.70 -27.43 -15.75
C ASN A 339 7.26 -26.88 -15.57
N ARG A 340 6.93 -26.41 -14.36
CA ARG A 340 5.62 -25.87 -14.01
C ARG A 340 5.72 -24.96 -12.79
N ILE A 341 4.77 -24.05 -12.71
CA ILE A 341 4.56 -23.19 -11.54
C ILE A 341 4.12 -24.07 -10.35
N PRO A 342 4.75 -23.95 -9.17
CA PRO A 342 4.29 -24.60 -7.96
C PRO A 342 2.86 -24.18 -7.59
N THR A 343 2.10 -25.09 -7.00
CA THR A 343 0.80 -24.79 -6.37
C THR A 343 1.01 -24.08 -5.03
N ASN A 344 0.01 -23.33 -4.57
CA ASN A 344 0.10 -22.65 -3.28
C ASN A 344 0.17 -23.63 -2.09
N SER A 345 -0.31 -24.88 -2.24
CA SER A 345 -0.18 -25.92 -1.21
C SER A 345 1.23 -26.51 -1.13
N GLU A 346 2.01 -26.47 -2.21
CA GLU A 346 3.41 -26.90 -2.25
C GLU A 346 4.37 -25.87 -1.65
N ARG A 347 3.91 -24.64 -1.46
CA ARG A 347 4.66 -23.52 -0.86
C ARG A 347 5.35 -23.89 0.46
N GLN A 348 4.69 -24.66 1.32
CA GLN A 348 5.26 -25.10 2.61
C GLN A 348 6.49 -26.03 2.47
N ASN A 349 6.64 -26.67 1.31
CA ASN A 349 7.77 -27.53 0.97
C ASN A 349 8.91 -26.76 0.29
N MET A 350 8.80 -25.42 0.21
CA MET A 350 9.78 -24.54 -0.41
C MET A 350 10.32 -23.50 0.59
N PRO A 351 10.94 -23.95 1.70
CA PRO A 351 11.33 -23.07 2.80
C PRO A 351 12.32 -21.97 2.39
N PHE A 352 13.25 -22.22 1.46
CA PHE A 352 14.21 -21.21 1.05
C PHE A 352 13.58 -20.13 0.16
N THR A 353 12.67 -20.53 -0.72
CA THR A 353 11.87 -19.61 -1.56
C THR A 353 10.95 -18.75 -0.69
N GLU A 354 10.23 -19.35 0.26
CA GLU A 354 9.42 -18.66 1.27
C GLU A 354 10.24 -17.63 2.05
N ALA A 355 11.39 -18.05 2.58
CA ALA A 355 12.31 -17.19 3.31
C ALA A 355 12.82 -16.02 2.44
N THR A 356 13.05 -16.27 1.15
CA THR A 356 13.50 -15.23 0.22
C THR A 356 12.40 -14.20 -0.04
N ILE A 357 11.16 -14.64 -0.31
CA ILE A 357 10.02 -13.73 -0.48
C ILE A 357 9.80 -12.91 0.80
N HIS A 358 9.94 -13.53 1.97
CA HIS A 358 9.82 -12.85 3.25
C HIS A 358 10.90 -11.77 3.45
N GLU A 359 12.15 -12.04 3.08
CA GLU A 359 13.25 -11.07 3.11
C GLU A 359 13.07 -9.95 2.09
N ILE A 360 12.54 -10.25 0.90
CA ILE A 360 12.17 -9.25 -0.10
C ILE A 360 11.14 -8.29 0.48
N GLN A 361 10.07 -8.79 1.11
CA GLN A 361 9.06 -7.92 1.72
C GLN A 361 9.63 -7.05 2.84
N ARG A 362 10.53 -7.61 3.67
CA ARG A 362 11.18 -6.85 4.76
C ARG A 362 12.04 -5.71 4.22
N LEU A 363 12.85 -5.96 3.20
CA LEU A 363 13.80 -4.96 2.67
C LEU A 363 13.18 -4.00 1.66
N ALA A 364 12.25 -4.48 0.82
CA ALA A 364 11.50 -3.62 -0.09
C ALA A 364 10.65 -2.61 0.70
N ASN A 365 10.03 -3.07 1.81
CA ASN A 365 9.30 -2.23 2.75
C ASN A 365 8.37 -1.23 2.05
N ILE A 366 7.47 -1.72 1.20
CA ILE A 366 6.73 -0.91 0.22
C ILE A 366 5.98 0.28 0.85
N VAL A 367 5.43 0.12 2.05
CA VAL A 367 4.65 1.16 2.75
C VAL A 367 5.24 1.43 4.14
N PRO A 368 6.39 2.15 4.23
CA PRO A 368 7.19 2.25 5.46
C PRO A 368 6.45 2.90 6.64
N ASN A 369 5.54 3.84 6.36
CA ASN A 369 4.76 4.56 7.37
C ASN A 369 3.35 4.01 7.56
N SER A 370 3.07 2.81 7.01
CA SER A 370 1.73 2.22 6.94
C SER A 370 0.69 3.23 6.39
N VAL A 371 -0.60 2.95 6.60
CA VAL A 371 -1.66 3.93 6.33
C VAL A 371 -2.01 4.63 7.65
N PRO A 372 -1.89 5.97 7.75
CA PRO A 372 -2.18 6.71 8.96
C PRO A 372 -3.59 6.42 9.51
N ARG A 373 -3.70 6.39 10.83
CA ARG A 373 -4.95 6.27 11.57
C ARG A 373 -5.27 7.59 12.27
N GLU A 374 -6.45 7.72 12.85
CA GLU A 374 -6.88 8.90 13.60
C GLU A 374 -7.47 8.49 14.95
N ALA A 375 -7.15 9.24 15.99
CA ALA A 375 -7.76 9.10 17.30
C ALA A 375 -9.23 9.58 17.27
N SER A 376 -10.18 8.67 17.49
CA SER A 376 -11.62 8.96 17.42
C SER A 376 -12.13 9.77 18.63
N LYS A 377 -11.39 9.72 19.74
CA LYS A 377 -11.61 10.51 20.97
C LYS A 377 -10.29 10.75 21.72
N ASP A 378 -10.35 11.61 22.72
CA ASP A 378 -9.23 11.84 23.64
C ASP A 378 -8.88 10.52 24.34
N THR A 379 -7.61 10.13 24.27
CA THR A 379 -7.11 8.79 24.65
C THR A 379 -5.79 8.92 25.41
N HIS A 380 -5.57 8.11 26.43
CA HIS A 380 -4.24 7.94 27.03
C HIS A 380 -3.58 6.68 26.47
N PHE A 381 -2.39 6.82 25.91
CA PHE A 381 -1.66 5.71 25.27
C PHE A 381 -0.19 5.77 25.62
N LYS A 382 0.37 4.66 26.14
CA LYS A 382 1.77 4.54 26.57
C LYS A 382 2.26 5.72 27.46
N GLY A 383 1.38 6.20 28.35
CA GLY A 383 1.68 7.33 29.25
C GLY A 383 1.51 8.72 28.64
N TYR A 384 1.14 8.82 27.36
CA TYR A 384 0.88 10.09 26.68
C TYR A 384 -0.62 10.38 26.54
N PHE A 385 -0.97 11.66 26.61
CA PHE A 385 -2.29 12.15 26.26
C PHE A 385 -2.36 12.41 24.74
N ILE A 386 -3.24 11.69 24.07
CA ILE A 386 -3.50 11.75 22.63
C ILE A 386 -4.89 12.35 22.40
N PRO A 387 -4.98 13.62 22.02
CA PRO A 387 -6.27 14.25 21.75
C PRO A 387 -6.98 13.66 20.54
N LYS A 388 -8.31 13.75 20.51
CA LYS A 388 -9.16 13.46 19.36
C LYS A 388 -8.67 14.17 18.09
N GLY A 389 -8.73 13.48 16.96
CA GLY A 389 -8.30 13.97 15.65
C GLY A 389 -6.78 13.98 15.46
N THR A 390 -6.02 13.42 16.40
CA THR A 390 -4.57 13.22 16.23
C THR A 390 -4.34 12.04 15.28
N GLN A 391 -3.49 12.24 14.27
CA GLN A 391 -3.09 11.16 13.38
C GLN A 391 -2.07 10.25 14.05
N ILE A 392 -2.25 8.95 13.94
CA ILE A 392 -1.33 7.92 14.44
C ILE A 392 -0.66 7.26 13.24
N VAL A 393 0.67 7.40 13.15
CA VAL A 393 1.48 6.90 12.03
C VAL A 393 2.34 5.74 12.50
N PRO A 394 2.02 4.49 12.12
CA PRO A 394 2.86 3.34 12.39
C PRO A 394 4.06 3.32 11.42
N ASN A 395 5.25 3.71 11.90
CA ASN A 395 6.49 3.64 11.13
C ASN A 395 7.05 2.22 11.17
N ILE A 396 6.41 1.32 10.40
CA ILE A 396 6.82 -0.09 10.32
C ILE A 396 8.23 -0.26 9.75
N GLY A 397 8.73 0.72 8.98
CA GLY A 397 10.08 0.68 8.41
C GLY A 397 11.18 0.61 9.47
N GLU A 398 10.99 1.29 10.61
CA GLU A 398 11.92 1.20 11.74
C GLU A 398 11.98 -0.20 12.33
N VAL A 399 10.82 -0.87 12.47
CA VAL A 399 10.76 -2.25 12.97
C VAL A 399 11.41 -3.23 12.00
N LEU A 400 11.13 -3.10 10.70
CA LEU A 400 11.68 -3.97 9.65
C LEU A 400 13.20 -3.86 9.52
N MET A 401 13.79 -2.76 10.00
CA MET A 401 15.22 -2.48 9.97
C MET A 401 15.87 -2.49 11.36
N ASP A 402 15.16 -2.90 12.41
CA ASP A 402 15.66 -2.83 13.78
C ASP A 402 16.70 -3.93 14.04
N PRO A 403 17.94 -3.58 14.43
CA PRO A 403 18.97 -4.56 14.76
C PRO A 403 18.64 -5.43 15.99
N LYS A 404 17.67 -5.02 16.82
CA LYS A 404 17.13 -5.85 17.91
C LYS A 404 16.49 -7.13 17.39
N TYR A 405 15.84 -7.07 16.22
CA TYR A 405 15.10 -8.19 15.63
C TYR A 405 15.84 -8.82 14.45
N PHE A 406 16.68 -8.06 13.74
CA PHE A 406 17.35 -8.51 12.52
C PHE A 406 18.85 -8.20 12.56
N SER A 407 19.68 -9.22 12.75
CA SER A 407 21.14 -9.07 12.66
C SER A 407 21.57 -8.59 11.27
N ASN A 408 22.40 -7.54 11.22
CA ASN A 408 22.79 -6.84 9.98
C ASN A 408 21.56 -6.52 9.11
N PRO A 409 20.65 -5.62 9.56
CA PRO A 409 19.32 -5.47 8.98
C PRO A 409 19.34 -5.00 7.53
N GLN A 410 20.42 -4.34 7.08
CA GLN A 410 20.62 -3.92 5.68
C GLN A 410 21.03 -5.07 4.75
N LYS A 411 21.56 -6.17 5.30
CA LYS A 411 22.01 -7.31 4.50
C LYS A 411 20.82 -8.20 4.16
N PHE A 412 20.54 -8.33 2.86
CA PHE A 412 19.63 -9.33 2.32
C PHE A 412 20.14 -10.73 2.64
N ASN A 413 19.41 -11.43 3.51
CA ASN A 413 19.78 -12.76 3.98
C ASN A 413 18.52 -13.61 4.26
N PRO A 414 18.05 -14.41 3.28
CA PRO A 414 16.91 -15.31 3.48
C PRO A 414 17.13 -16.32 4.61
N SER A 415 18.36 -16.78 4.82
CA SER A 415 18.68 -17.80 5.84
C SER A 415 18.36 -17.37 7.26
N ARG A 416 18.09 -16.08 7.53
CA ARG A 416 17.62 -15.63 8.86
C ARG A 416 16.22 -16.13 9.22
N PHE A 417 15.46 -16.62 8.25
CA PHE A 417 14.11 -17.16 8.43
C PHE A 417 14.06 -18.68 8.27
N ILE A 418 15.20 -19.35 8.38
CA ILE A 418 15.30 -20.80 8.25
C ILE A 418 15.85 -21.35 9.57
N ASP A 419 15.15 -22.33 10.16
CA ASP A 419 15.59 -22.99 11.38
C ASP A 419 16.70 -24.02 11.11
N GLU A 420 17.24 -24.62 12.18
CA GLU A 420 18.26 -25.67 12.11
C GLU A 420 17.81 -26.92 11.33
N ASN A 421 16.51 -27.13 11.16
CA ASN A 421 15.92 -28.26 10.42
C ASN A 421 15.65 -27.91 8.94
N GLY A 422 16.04 -26.71 8.50
CA GLY A 422 15.77 -26.24 7.13
C GLY A 422 14.33 -25.77 6.90
N ARG A 423 13.53 -25.58 7.95
CA ARG A 423 12.14 -25.13 7.85
C ARG A 423 12.05 -23.62 7.86
N PHE A 424 11.13 -23.07 7.07
CA PHE A 424 10.81 -21.65 7.12
C PHE A 424 10.12 -21.29 8.43
N VAL A 425 10.64 -20.27 9.12
CA VAL A 425 10.06 -19.70 10.34
C VAL A 425 9.82 -18.20 10.09
N PRO A 426 8.57 -17.77 9.86
CA PRO A 426 8.26 -16.37 9.64
C PRO A 426 8.53 -15.56 10.91
N SER A 427 9.14 -14.38 10.75
CA SER A 427 9.37 -13.48 11.88
C SER A 427 8.10 -12.68 12.18
N PRO A 428 7.67 -12.58 13.46
CA PRO A 428 6.52 -11.75 13.83
C PRO A 428 6.78 -10.25 13.62
N TYR A 429 8.04 -9.85 13.44
CA TYR A 429 8.48 -8.47 13.23
C TYR A 429 8.48 -8.06 11.75
N VAL A 430 8.31 -9.01 10.81
CA VAL A 430 8.11 -8.71 9.39
C VAL A 430 6.62 -8.44 9.17
N ILE A 431 6.24 -7.17 9.26
CA ILE A 431 4.85 -6.70 9.25
C ILE A 431 4.48 -5.83 8.03
N PRO A 432 4.80 -6.23 6.78
CA PRO A 432 4.56 -5.42 5.58
C PRO A 432 3.06 -5.15 5.32
N PHE A 433 2.18 -5.98 5.90
CA PHE A 433 0.72 -5.86 5.81
C PHE A 433 0.09 -5.10 7.00
N GLY A 434 0.92 -4.58 7.91
CA GLY A 434 0.49 -3.96 9.16
C GLY A 434 -0.07 -4.95 10.19
N LEU A 435 -0.58 -4.40 11.29
CA LEU A 435 -1.08 -5.14 12.44
C LEU A 435 -2.49 -4.69 12.87
N GLY A 436 -3.17 -5.57 13.61
CA GLY A 436 -4.42 -5.26 14.28
C GLY A 436 -5.65 -5.22 13.38
N LYS A 437 -6.70 -4.53 13.82
CA LYS A 437 -8.04 -4.61 13.21
C LYS A 437 -8.09 -4.03 11.78
N ARG A 438 -7.13 -3.17 11.43
CA ARG A 438 -6.94 -2.54 10.11
C ARG A 438 -5.84 -3.21 9.27
N ARG A 439 -5.38 -4.42 9.62
CA ARG A 439 -4.41 -5.20 8.81
C ARG A 439 -4.87 -5.32 7.35
N CYS A 440 -3.94 -5.39 6.41
CA CYS A 440 -4.23 -5.46 4.98
C CYS A 440 -5.37 -6.44 4.66
N LEU A 441 -6.36 -5.98 3.90
CA LEU A 441 -7.49 -6.79 3.50
C LEU A 441 -7.09 -7.85 2.46
N GLY A 442 -6.14 -7.51 1.57
CA GLY A 442 -5.66 -8.38 0.50
C GLY A 442 -4.46 -9.25 0.87
N GLU A 443 -4.09 -9.40 2.15
CA GLU A 443 -2.88 -10.14 2.56
C GLU A 443 -2.82 -11.55 1.96
N THR A 444 -3.93 -12.29 2.00
CA THR A 444 -3.99 -13.65 1.45
C THR A 444 -3.72 -13.68 -0.05
N LEU A 445 -4.40 -12.82 -0.83
CA LEU A 445 -4.20 -12.74 -2.28
C LEU A 445 -2.77 -12.34 -2.62
N ALA A 446 -2.27 -11.26 -2.01
CA ALA A 446 -0.92 -10.76 -2.27
C ALA A 446 0.15 -11.81 -1.97
N ARG A 447 -0.01 -12.61 -0.91
CA ARG A 447 0.93 -13.70 -0.60
C ARG A 447 0.93 -14.80 -1.66
N VAL A 448 -0.22 -15.11 -2.26
CA VAL A 448 -0.32 -16.11 -3.34
C VAL A 448 0.23 -15.55 -4.64
N GLU A 449 -0.16 -14.33 -5.03
CA GLU A 449 0.37 -13.65 -6.22
C GLU A 449 1.90 -13.52 -6.14
N LEU A 450 2.43 -13.01 -5.03
CA LEU A 450 3.88 -12.89 -4.85
C LEU A 450 4.58 -14.23 -4.99
N PHE A 451 4.04 -15.30 -4.41
CA PHE A 451 4.62 -16.63 -4.53
C PHE A 451 4.59 -17.11 -5.99
N LYS A 452 3.41 -17.15 -6.60
CA LYS A 452 3.19 -17.65 -7.96
C LYS A 452 3.99 -16.88 -9.01
N PHE A 453 3.91 -15.55 -9.04
CA PHE A 453 4.69 -14.72 -9.95
C PHE A 453 6.19 -14.90 -9.72
N PHE A 454 6.65 -14.88 -8.47
CA PHE A 454 8.06 -15.06 -8.16
C PHE A 454 8.57 -16.43 -8.63
N THR A 455 7.89 -17.52 -8.28
CA THR A 455 8.30 -18.87 -8.66
C THR A 455 8.21 -19.11 -10.16
N GLY A 456 7.17 -18.59 -10.83
CA GLY A 456 7.06 -18.71 -12.28
C GLY A 456 8.20 -18.01 -13.00
N ILE A 457 8.57 -16.79 -12.59
CA ILE A 457 9.72 -16.10 -13.18
C ILE A 457 11.02 -16.86 -12.88
N MET A 458 11.20 -17.37 -11.65
CA MET A 458 12.42 -18.08 -11.25
C MET A 458 12.57 -19.45 -11.89
N ASP A 459 11.47 -20.10 -12.25
CA ASP A 459 11.49 -21.37 -12.97
C ASP A 459 11.96 -21.19 -14.42
N HIS A 460 11.48 -20.12 -15.07
CA HIS A 460 11.74 -19.85 -16.49
C HIS A 460 13.05 -19.07 -16.76
N PHE A 461 13.44 -18.16 -15.87
CA PHE A 461 14.50 -17.17 -16.14
C PHE A 461 15.61 -17.15 -15.09
N THR A 462 16.83 -16.86 -15.53
CA THR A 462 17.88 -16.28 -14.68
C THR A 462 17.85 -14.77 -14.85
N ILE A 463 17.83 -14.03 -13.75
CA ILE A 463 17.85 -12.57 -13.76
C ILE A 463 19.30 -12.11 -13.71
N GLU A 464 19.74 -11.42 -14.76
CA GLU A 464 21.11 -10.94 -14.90
C GLU A 464 21.21 -9.42 -14.96
N ARG A 465 22.39 -8.92 -14.59
CA ARG A 465 22.75 -7.51 -14.63
C ARG A 465 23.24 -7.18 -16.04
N PRO A 466 22.73 -6.12 -16.71
CA PRO A 466 23.10 -5.80 -18.09
C PRO A 466 24.61 -5.63 -18.31
N ASN A 467 25.29 -4.99 -17.35
CA ASN A 467 26.71 -4.64 -17.45
C ASN A 467 27.58 -5.34 -16.40
N LYS A 468 27.06 -6.37 -15.70
CA LYS A 468 27.72 -7.07 -14.57
C LYS A 468 28.10 -6.19 -13.35
N GLU A 469 27.86 -4.88 -13.40
CA GLU A 469 27.95 -3.97 -12.24
C GLU A 469 26.78 -4.19 -11.28
N LEU A 470 27.01 -3.99 -9.99
CA LEU A 470 25.94 -4.05 -8.99
C LEU A 470 24.92 -2.94 -9.23
N LEU A 471 23.64 -3.33 -9.23
CA LEU A 471 22.55 -2.37 -9.34
C LEU A 471 22.36 -1.64 -8.01
N ASN A 472 21.97 -0.37 -8.07
CA ASN A 472 21.72 0.44 -6.88
C ASN A 472 20.44 -0.03 -6.17
N GLU A 473 20.56 -0.39 -4.88
CA GLU A 473 19.45 -0.80 -4.00
C GLU A 473 18.90 0.36 -3.15
N ASP A 474 19.35 1.59 -3.40
CA ASP A 474 18.83 2.80 -2.77
C ASP A 474 17.38 3.05 -3.17
N ARG A 475 16.66 3.65 -2.23
CA ARG A 475 15.24 3.95 -2.35
C ARG A 475 15.05 5.40 -2.80
N SER A 476 14.10 5.61 -3.70
CA SER A 476 13.60 6.95 -4.02
C SER A 476 12.84 7.53 -2.81
N PRO A 477 12.86 8.86 -2.59
CA PRO A 477 12.32 9.51 -1.40
C PRO A 477 10.78 9.67 -1.43
N PHE A 478 10.06 8.58 -1.73
CA PHE A 478 8.61 8.61 -1.94
C PHE A 478 7.84 8.02 -0.76
N SER A 479 6.53 8.27 -0.72
CA SER A 479 5.62 7.75 0.30
C SER A 479 5.51 6.22 0.28
N SER A 480 5.73 5.61 -0.89
CA SER A 480 6.02 4.19 -1.05
C SER A 480 7.48 3.97 -1.42
N ASN A 481 8.12 2.93 -0.88
CA ASN A 481 9.51 2.65 -1.21
C ASN A 481 9.62 2.08 -2.62
N ARG A 482 10.30 2.84 -3.49
CA ARG A 482 10.62 2.42 -4.86
C ARG A 482 12.13 2.38 -5.07
N PRO A 483 12.64 1.44 -5.85
CA PRO A 483 14.03 1.46 -6.23
C PRO A 483 14.27 2.61 -7.21
N ASN A 484 15.53 3.05 -7.34
CA ASN A 484 15.92 3.90 -8.46
C ASN A 484 15.70 3.16 -9.79
N PRO A 485 15.45 3.85 -10.93
CA PRO A 485 15.31 3.21 -12.22
C PRO A 485 16.48 2.29 -12.56
N PHE A 486 16.19 1.05 -12.94
CA PHE A 486 17.20 0.03 -13.28
C PHE A 486 16.72 -0.85 -14.45
N LYS A 487 17.68 -1.55 -15.07
CA LYS A 487 17.41 -2.56 -16.11
C LYS A 487 17.97 -3.91 -15.69
N VAL A 488 17.32 -4.99 -16.13
CA VAL A 488 17.80 -6.37 -15.99
C VAL A 488 17.64 -7.13 -17.30
N CYS A 489 18.29 -8.28 -17.39
CA CYS A 489 18.10 -9.24 -18.46
C CYS A 489 17.39 -10.48 -17.91
N PHE A 490 16.32 -10.91 -18.59
CA PHE A 490 15.63 -12.17 -18.31
C PHE A 490 16.17 -13.24 -19.27
N VAL A 491 17.13 -14.06 -18.80
CA VAL A 491 17.80 -15.07 -19.64
C VAL A 491 17.09 -16.41 -19.46
N THR A 492 16.59 -16.99 -20.55
CA THR A 492 15.93 -18.30 -20.51
C THR A 492 16.91 -19.39 -20.09
N ARG A 493 16.38 -20.38 -19.37
CA ARG A 493 17.12 -21.57 -18.97
C ARG A 493 17.58 -22.36 -20.20
N SER A 494 18.81 -22.86 -20.17
CA SER A 494 19.32 -23.87 -21.12
C SER A 494 18.95 -25.28 -20.69
#